data_AF-A0A0R3QYP7-F1
#
_entry.id   AF-A0A0R3QYP7-F1
#
_cell.length_a   1.000
_cell.length_b   1.000
_cell.length_c   1.000
_cell.angle_alpha   90.00
_cell.angle_beta   90.00
_cell.angle_gamma   90.00
#
_symmetry.space_group_name_H-M   'P 1'
#
loop_
_entity.id
_entity.type
_entity.pdbx_description
1 polymer ?
#
loop_
_entity_poly.entity_id
_entity_poly.type
_entity_poly.pdbx_seq_one_letter_code
_entity_poly.pdbx_strand_id
1 'polypeptide(L)'
;MSDRFISEQELDEAKKRRQEEWNKVRKPTDPEEVPEEEVDSRPLYDRLKEVRDRKQAEYEEEHRFRNMVRGLDADECDFLSGVESLRAKQDLEKSKEEKALLSEIDRAQARKSVEENGPSISDLRIKSTGGIAPKENKQAAILRMAVKRKSDVGMDKCIEKRPLSVMSDSITFPSALKVIGVLPGMANYASSRN
;
A
#
# COMPACT_ATOMS: atom_id res chain seq x y z
N MET A 1 40.43 -13.13 25.76
CA MET A 1 39.91 -14.39 25.21
C MET A 1 40.52 -15.49 26.05
N SER A 2 39.72 -16.17 26.88
CA SER A 2 40.15 -17.38 27.57
C SER A 2 40.30 -18.48 26.52
N ASP A 3 41.48 -19.09 26.49
CA ASP A 3 41.82 -20.10 25.49
C ASP A 3 40.91 -21.32 25.66
N ARG A 4 40.40 -21.88 24.56
CA ARG A 4 39.43 -23.00 24.61
C ARG A 4 40.11 -24.36 24.70
N PHE A 5 41.43 -24.40 24.86
CA PHE A 5 42.16 -25.64 25.01
C PHE A 5 42.01 -26.16 26.43
N ILE A 6 41.62 -27.43 26.54
CA ILE A 6 41.57 -28.15 27.81
C ILE A 6 42.97 -28.71 28.06
N SER A 7 43.52 -28.46 29.24
CA SER A 7 44.81 -29.03 29.64
C SER A 7 44.66 -30.51 30.05
N GLU A 8 45.74 -31.28 29.93
CA GLU A 8 45.76 -32.69 30.34
C GLU A 8 45.34 -32.88 31.81
N GLN A 9 45.78 -31.97 32.67
CA GLN A 9 45.44 -31.97 34.10
C GLN A 9 43.93 -31.78 34.33
N GLU A 10 43.28 -30.87 33.59
CA GLU A 10 41.83 -30.66 33.69
C GLU A 10 41.03 -31.88 33.22
N LEU A 11 41.51 -32.62 32.21
CA LEU A 11 40.89 -33.87 31.77
C LEU A 11 40.99 -34.96 32.84
N ASP A 12 42.15 -35.10 33.47
CA ASP A 12 42.36 -36.10 34.52
C ASP A 12 41.57 -35.78 35.79
N GLU A 13 41.50 -34.51 36.17
CA GLU A 13 40.65 -34.05 37.28
C GLU A 13 39.17 -34.32 36.98
N ALA A 14 38.70 -34.02 35.77
CA ALA A 14 37.33 -34.32 35.36
C ALA A 14 37.02 -35.83 35.42
N LYS A 15 37.94 -36.68 34.95
CA LYS A 15 37.82 -38.14 35.06
C LYS A 15 37.76 -38.60 36.52
N LYS A 16 38.62 -38.05 37.39
CA LYS A 16 38.62 -38.36 38.83
C LYS A 16 37.31 -37.95 39.50
N ARG A 17 36.81 -36.75 39.25
CA ARG A 17 35.52 -36.30 39.82
C ARG A 17 34.37 -37.21 39.38
N ARG A 18 34.34 -37.59 38.10
CA ARG A 18 33.34 -38.53 37.58
C ARG A 18 33.44 -39.90 38.27
N GLN A 19 34.65 -40.38 38.51
CA GLN A 19 34.90 -41.64 39.23
C GLN A 19 34.49 -41.58 40.68
N GLU A 20 34.73 -40.45 41.37
CA GLU A 20 34.27 -40.24 42.73
C GLU A 20 32.74 -40.21 42.83
N GLU A 21 32.07 -39.54 41.90
CA GLU A 21 30.61 -39.52 41.78
C GLU A 21 30.05 -40.91 41.47
N TRP A 22 30.70 -41.66 40.59
CA TRP A 22 30.35 -43.05 40.29
C TRP A 22 30.51 -43.94 41.51
N ASN A 23 31.66 -43.89 42.20
CA ASN A 23 31.91 -44.67 43.42
C ASN A 23 30.87 -44.38 44.52
N LYS A 24 30.30 -43.17 44.55
CA LYS A 24 29.24 -42.79 45.50
C LYS A 24 27.87 -43.40 45.18
N VAL A 25 27.57 -43.64 43.90
CA VAL A 25 26.26 -44.14 43.42
C VAL A 25 26.31 -45.61 42.98
N ARG A 26 27.51 -46.17 42.80
CA ARG A 26 27.80 -47.54 42.36
C ARG A 26 27.17 -48.57 43.29
N LYS A 27 26.53 -49.58 42.69
CA LYS A 27 26.05 -50.78 43.40
C LYS A 27 27.11 -51.89 43.32
N PRO A 28 27.05 -52.93 44.17
CA PRO A 28 28.06 -54.02 44.20
C PRO A 28 28.20 -54.82 42.89
N THR A 29 27.28 -54.67 41.94
CA THR A 29 27.23 -55.42 40.68
C THR A 29 27.68 -54.58 39.47
N ASP A 30 27.84 -53.27 39.65
CA ASP A 30 28.21 -52.34 38.58
C ASP A 30 29.75 -52.33 38.36
N PRO A 31 30.25 -51.97 37.16
CA PRO A 31 31.68 -51.94 36.85
C PRO A 31 32.48 -50.95 37.72
N GLU A 32 33.77 -51.26 37.95
CA GLU A 32 34.68 -50.43 38.79
C GLU A 32 35.07 -49.13 38.12
N GLU A 33 35.29 -49.15 36.81
CA GLU A 33 35.59 -47.94 36.05
C GLU A 33 34.29 -47.30 35.55
N VAL A 34 34.21 -45.97 35.64
CA VAL A 34 33.10 -45.22 35.04
C VAL A 34 33.05 -45.53 33.54
N PRO A 35 31.88 -45.88 32.99
CA PRO A 35 31.70 -45.98 31.55
C PRO A 35 32.20 -44.71 30.86
N GLU A 36 33.09 -44.86 29.88
CA GLU A 36 33.61 -43.72 29.11
C GLU A 36 32.44 -42.99 28.43
N GLU A 37 32.45 -41.66 28.49
CA GLU A 37 31.38 -40.86 27.88
C GLU A 37 31.24 -41.24 26.41
N GLU A 38 30.01 -41.45 25.97
CA GLU A 38 29.71 -41.77 24.59
C GLU A 38 30.27 -40.66 23.70
N VAL A 39 31.39 -40.97 23.04
CA VAL A 39 31.97 -40.09 22.03
C VAL A 39 30.92 -40.00 20.92
N ASP A 40 30.45 -38.78 20.68
CA ASP A 40 29.52 -38.53 19.58
C ASP A 40 30.12 -39.18 18.32
N SER A 41 29.39 -40.11 17.73
CA SER A 41 29.86 -40.85 16.56
C SER A 41 29.49 -40.13 15.26
N ARG A 42 28.77 -39.00 15.34
CA ARG A 42 28.39 -38.21 14.16
C ARG A 42 29.63 -37.59 13.51
N PRO A 43 29.68 -37.52 12.17
CA PRO A 43 30.70 -36.77 11.45
C PRO A 43 30.86 -35.34 11.97
N LEU A 44 32.10 -34.85 11.98
CA LEU A 44 32.40 -33.47 12.38
C LEU A 44 31.58 -32.44 11.59
N TYR A 45 31.29 -32.74 10.31
CA TYR A 45 30.46 -31.91 9.44
C TYR A 45 29.07 -31.67 10.03
N ASP A 46 28.39 -32.71 10.51
CA ASP A 46 27.02 -32.60 11.03
C ASP A 46 26.99 -31.74 12.29
N ARG A 47 27.97 -31.90 13.19
CA ARG A 47 28.10 -31.07 14.40
C ARG A 47 28.35 -29.61 14.07
N LEU A 48 29.26 -29.33 13.14
CA LEU A 48 29.56 -27.95 12.72
C LEU A 48 28.38 -27.33 11.99
N LYS A 49 27.65 -28.12 11.19
CA LYS A 49 26.43 -27.69 10.51
C LYS A 49 25.35 -27.34 11.53
N GLU A 50 25.08 -28.20 12.52
CA GLU A 50 24.13 -27.92 13.60
C GLU A 50 24.48 -26.63 14.36
N VAL A 51 25.76 -26.40 14.67
CA VAL A 51 26.20 -25.16 15.34
C VAL A 51 26.00 -23.93 14.44
N ARG A 52 26.29 -24.05 13.14
CA ARG A 52 26.07 -22.96 12.18
C ARG A 52 24.60 -22.66 12.04
N ASP A 53 23.79 -23.67 11.78
CA ASP A 53 22.35 -23.56 11.53
C ASP A 53 21.64 -23.02 12.78
N ARG A 54 22.05 -23.44 13.98
CA ARG A 54 21.56 -22.89 15.25
C ARG A 54 21.87 -21.41 15.39
N LYS A 55 23.11 -20.99 15.15
CA LYS A 55 23.47 -19.55 15.19
C LYS A 55 22.74 -18.74 14.14
N GLN A 56 22.53 -19.32 12.96
CA GLN A 56 21.78 -18.69 11.88
C GLN A 56 20.31 -18.52 12.25
N ALA A 57 19.69 -19.54 12.85
CA ALA A 57 18.32 -19.47 13.35
C ALA A 57 18.16 -18.43 14.47
N GLU A 58 19.07 -18.40 15.44
CA GLU A 58 19.12 -17.38 16.51
C GLU A 58 19.20 -15.97 15.90
N TYR A 59 20.10 -15.76 14.93
CA TYR A 59 20.22 -14.48 14.22
C TYR A 59 18.94 -14.12 13.45
N GLU A 60 18.35 -15.09 12.74
CA GLU A 60 17.11 -14.90 12.01
C GLU A 60 15.95 -14.58 12.93
N GLU A 61 15.82 -15.18 14.10
CA GLU A 61 14.76 -14.84 15.06
C GLU A 61 14.90 -13.40 15.58
N GLU A 62 16.10 -13.01 16.02
CA GLU A 62 16.40 -11.66 16.49
C GLU A 62 16.15 -10.60 15.41
N HIS A 63 16.57 -10.89 14.18
CA HIS A 63 16.51 -9.95 13.07
C HIS A 63 15.17 -10.00 12.34
N ARG A 64 14.43 -11.12 12.37
CA ARG A 64 13.08 -11.25 11.82
C ARG A 64 12.13 -10.34 12.56
N PHE A 65 12.17 -10.30 13.89
CA PHE A 65 11.31 -9.38 14.64
C PHE A 65 11.63 -7.92 14.33
N ARG A 66 12.93 -7.58 14.23
CA ARG A 66 13.38 -6.24 13.83
C ARG A 66 12.94 -5.86 12.41
N ASN A 67 12.96 -6.81 11.47
CA ASN A 67 12.56 -6.57 10.09
C ASN A 67 11.03 -6.50 9.92
N MET A 68 10.27 -7.27 10.71
CA MET A 68 8.80 -7.24 10.69
C MET A 68 8.24 -5.99 11.37
N VAL A 69 8.89 -5.50 12.43
CA VAL A 69 8.54 -4.25 13.11
C VAL A 69 9.47 -3.12 12.61
N ARG A 70 9.80 -3.14 11.31
CA ARG A 70 10.41 -1.97 10.67
C ARG A 70 9.29 -0.99 10.37
N GLY A 71 9.27 0.14 11.07
CA GLY A 71 8.40 1.26 10.73
C GLY A 71 8.65 1.73 9.30
N LEU A 72 7.64 2.35 8.69
CA LEU A 72 7.83 3.07 7.44
C LEU A 72 8.81 4.22 7.67
N ASP A 73 9.78 4.37 6.77
CA ASP A 73 10.70 5.51 6.78
C ASP A 73 9.95 6.80 6.38
N ALA A 74 10.54 7.96 6.68
CA ALA A 74 9.95 9.27 6.33
C ALA A 74 9.69 9.38 4.82
N ASP A 75 10.65 8.95 4.00
CA ASP A 75 10.54 8.95 2.54
C ASP A 75 9.44 7.99 2.04
N GLU A 76 9.29 6.83 2.70
CA GLU A 76 8.23 5.86 2.38
C GLU A 76 6.84 6.41 2.72
N CYS A 77 6.70 7.13 3.84
CA CYS A 77 5.47 7.82 4.22
C CYS A 77 5.09 8.91 3.21
N ASP A 78 6.05 9.72 2.79
CA ASP A 78 5.85 10.79 1.80
C ASP A 78 5.45 10.22 0.44
N PHE A 79 6.08 9.12 0.02
CA PHE A 79 5.69 8.41 -1.21
C PHE A 79 4.24 7.91 -1.14
N LEU A 80 3.84 7.25 -0.05
CA LEU A 80 2.47 6.74 0.11
C LEU A 80 1.44 7.87 0.16
N SER A 81 1.75 8.98 0.83
CA SER A 81 0.93 10.19 0.83
C SER A 81 0.79 10.79 -0.58
N GLY A 82 1.90 10.81 -1.34
CA GLY A 82 1.90 11.20 -2.75
C GLY A 82 0.98 10.33 -3.61
N VAL A 83 1.07 9.00 -3.46
CA VAL A 83 0.20 8.04 -4.16
C VAL A 83 -1.26 8.21 -3.78
N GLU A 84 -1.58 8.38 -2.50
CA GLU A 84 -2.94 8.65 -2.03
C GLU A 84 -3.50 9.93 -2.64
N SER A 85 -2.71 11.01 -2.62
CA SER A 85 -3.11 12.29 -3.22
C SER A 85 -3.37 12.16 -4.73
N LEU A 86 -2.59 11.33 -5.43
CA LEU A 86 -2.73 11.10 -6.86
C LEU A 86 -3.99 10.30 -7.16
N ARG A 87 -4.27 9.24 -6.40
CA ARG A 87 -5.51 8.45 -6.52
C ARG A 87 -6.73 9.31 -6.26
N ALA A 88 -6.71 10.10 -5.19
CA ALA A 88 -7.81 11.01 -4.85
C ALA A 88 -8.08 12.04 -5.97
N LYS A 89 -7.03 12.58 -6.60
CA LYS A 89 -7.18 13.48 -7.76
C LYS A 89 -7.80 12.78 -8.95
N GLN A 90 -7.35 11.57 -9.26
CA GLN A 90 -7.85 10.78 -10.37
C GLN A 90 -9.34 10.42 -10.16
N ASP A 91 -9.72 10.03 -8.95
CA ASP A 91 -11.11 9.68 -8.64
C ASP A 91 -12.03 10.91 -8.65
N LEU A 92 -11.52 12.06 -8.20
CA LEU A 92 -12.23 13.34 -8.33
C LEU A 92 -12.47 13.71 -9.80
N GLU A 93 -11.47 13.53 -10.67
CA GLU A 93 -11.58 13.82 -12.10
C GLU A 93 -12.59 12.90 -12.77
N LYS A 94 -12.50 11.58 -12.54
CA LYS A 94 -13.50 10.60 -13.00
C LYS A 94 -14.91 10.96 -12.55
N SER A 95 -15.09 11.28 -11.26
CA SER A 95 -16.40 11.65 -10.72
C SER A 95 -16.97 12.93 -11.35
N LYS A 96 -16.11 13.90 -11.67
CA LYS A 96 -16.51 15.11 -12.38
C LYS A 96 -16.94 14.81 -13.82
N GLU A 97 -16.19 13.98 -14.54
CA GLU A 97 -16.52 13.56 -15.90
C GLU A 97 -17.84 12.78 -15.94
N GLU A 98 -18.01 11.81 -15.05
CA GLU A 98 -19.24 11.03 -14.91
C GLU A 98 -20.44 11.95 -14.63
N LYS A 99 -20.30 12.88 -13.69
CA LYS A 99 -21.35 13.85 -13.36
C LYS A 99 -21.71 14.76 -14.54
N ALA A 100 -20.71 15.19 -15.32
CA ALA A 100 -20.93 16.01 -16.50
C ALA A 100 -21.70 15.24 -17.58
N LEU A 101 -21.36 13.97 -17.82
CA LEU A 101 -22.06 13.10 -18.77
C LEU A 101 -23.51 12.86 -18.35
N LEU A 102 -23.76 12.56 -17.08
CA LEU A 102 -25.12 12.41 -16.54
C LEU A 102 -25.95 13.68 -16.73
N SER A 103 -25.37 14.85 -16.44
CA SER A 103 -26.07 16.13 -16.63
C SER A 103 -26.40 16.42 -18.10
N GLU A 104 -25.55 16.02 -19.05
CA GLU A 104 -25.84 16.20 -20.48
C GLU A 104 -26.92 15.21 -20.95
N ILE A 105 -26.93 13.98 -20.43
CA ILE A 105 -28.00 13.01 -20.69
C ILE A 105 -29.34 13.56 -20.19
N ASP A 106 -29.40 14.06 -18.95
CA ASP A 106 -30.61 14.66 -18.38
C ASP A 106 -31.11 15.83 -19.24
N ARG A 107 -30.18 16.69 -19.70
CA ARG A 107 -30.50 17.81 -20.60
C ARG A 107 -31.04 17.33 -21.95
N ALA A 108 -30.43 16.30 -22.54
CA ALA A 108 -30.87 15.71 -23.80
C ALA A 108 -32.24 15.03 -23.67
N GLN A 109 -32.50 14.33 -22.57
CA GLN A 109 -33.81 13.74 -22.27
C GLN A 109 -34.88 14.82 -22.07
N ALA A 110 -34.56 15.91 -21.35
CA ALA A 110 -35.47 17.04 -21.19
C ALA A 110 -35.83 17.68 -22.54
N ARG A 111 -34.85 17.85 -23.45
CA ARG A 111 -35.10 18.34 -24.82
C ARG A 111 -36.01 17.40 -25.61
N LYS A 112 -35.72 16.09 -25.61
CA LYS A 112 -36.57 15.08 -26.28
C LYS A 112 -37.99 15.06 -25.73
N SER A 113 -38.15 15.15 -24.41
CA SER A 113 -39.48 15.23 -23.78
C SER A 113 -40.28 16.45 -24.22
N VAL A 114 -39.62 17.61 -24.40
CA VAL A 114 -40.25 18.83 -24.95
C VAL A 114 -40.55 18.71 -26.44
N GLU A 115 -39.78 17.96 -27.22
CA GLU A 115 -40.07 17.71 -28.64
C GLU A 115 -41.20 16.69 -28.84
N GLU A 116 -41.28 15.63 -28.03
CA GLU A 116 -42.34 14.61 -28.09
C GLU A 116 -43.65 15.04 -27.40
N ASN A 117 -43.57 15.85 -26.33
CA ASN A 117 -44.73 16.38 -25.58
C ASN A 117 -44.88 17.91 -25.71
N GLY A 118 -44.26 18.50 -26.73
CA GLY A 118 -44.44 19.92 -27.02
C GLY A 118 -45.91 20.19 -27.30
N PRO A 119 -46.55 21.18 -26.66
CA PRO A 119 -47.90 21.55 -27.02
C PRO A 119 -47.89 21.89 -28.51
N SER A 120 -48.71 21.19 -29.30
CA SER A 120 -48.97 21.56 -30.67
C SER A 120 -49.22 23.07 -30.71
N ILE A 121 -48.52 23.77 -31.61
CA ILE A 121 -48.52 25.23 -31.77
C ILE A 121 -49.94 25.80 -32.00
N SER A 122 -50.93 24.92 -32.19
CA SER A 122 -52.36 25.19 -32.25
C SER A 122 -53.04 25.54 -30.91
N ASP A 123 -52.42 25.28 -29.74
CA ASP A 123 -53.09 25.51 -28.43
C ASP A 123 -52.63 26.77 -27.68
N LEU A 124 -51.64 27.51 -28.18
CA LEU A 124 -51.21 28.80 -27.61
C LEU A 124 -52.07 29.97 -28.12
N ARG A 125 -53.39 29.88 -27.96
CA ARG A 125 -54.26 31.07 -28.05
C ARG A 125 -54.15 31.85 -26.76
N ILE A 126 -53.20 32.78 -26.72
CA ILE A 126 -53.12 33.83 -25.69
C ILE A 126 -54.41 34.67 -25.79
N LYS A 127 -55.37 34.42 -24.90
CA LYS A 127 -56.42 35.40 -24.60
C LYS A 127 -55.79 36.44 -23.68
N SER A 128 -55.47 37.62 -24.22
CA SER A 128 -55.15 38.76 -23.37
C SER A 128 -56.40 39.11 -22.56
N THR A 129 -56.33 38.89 -21.26
CA THR A 129 -57.27 39.49 -20.32
C THR A 129 -56.45 40.11 -19.19
N GLY A 130 -56.67 41.42 -19.04
CA GLY A 130 -56.43 42.30 -17.90
C GLY A 130 -55.32 41.95 -16.91
N GLY A 131 -54.40 42.89 -16.73
CA GLY A 131 -53.37 42.84 -15.69
C GLY A 131 -53.94 42.55 -14.32
N ILE A 132 -53.43 41.48 -13.71
CA ILE A 132 -53.56 41.18 -12.29
C ILE A 132 -52.21 40.60 -11.87
N ALA A 133 -51.60 41.19 -10.83
CA ALA A 133 -50.31 40.77 -10.31
C ALA A 133 -50.29 39.26 -9.98
N PRO A 134 -49.17 38.56 -10.22
CA PRO A 134 -49.10 37.12 -9.98
C PRO A 134 -49.17 36.83 -8.48
N LYS A 135 -50.20 36.10 -8.05
CA LYS A 135 -50.29 35.56 -6.69
C LYS A 135 -49.18 34.54 -6.51
N GLU A 136 -48.21 34.86 -5.68
CA GLU A 136 -47.09 33.98 -5.33
C GLU A 136 -47.60 32.66 -4.73
N ASN A 137 -47.16 31.53 -5.31
CA ASN A 137 -47.52 30.20 -4.82
C ASN A 137 -46.92 30.01 -3.42
N LYS A 138 -47.74 29.54 -2.46
CA LYS A 138 -47.35 29.31 -1.06
C LYS A 138 -46.10 28.42 -0.94
N GLN A 139 -45.94 27.46 -1.84
CA GLN A 139 -44.75 26.60 -1.90
C GLN A 139 -43.47 27.39 -2.23
N ALA A 140 -43.56 28.38 -3.12
CA ALA A 140 -42.43 29.22 -3.49
C ALA A 140 -42.01 30.17 -2.34
N ALA A 141 -42.96 30.62 -1.52
CA ALA A 141 -42.65 31.43 -0.34
C ALA A 141 -41.88 30.64 0.73
N ILE A 142 -42.26 29.38 0.97
CA ILE A 142 -41.56 28.49 1.92
C ILE A 142 -40.12 28.22 1.48
N LEU A 143 -39.90 27.95 0.19
CA LEU A 143 -38.57 27.72 -0.36
C LEU A 143 -37.64 28.94 -0.24
N ARG A 144 -38.17 30.15 -0.40
CA ARG A 144 -37.40 31.39 -0.19
C ARG A 144 -36.95 31.56 1.26
N MET A 145 -37.77 31.15 2.22
CA MET A 145 -37.40 31.20 3.64
C MET A 145 -36.41 30.10 4.06
N ALA A 146 -36.34 28.99 3.31
CA ALA A 146 -35.50 27.85 3.64
C ALA A 146 -34.00 28.06 3.31
N VAL A 147 -33.62 29.08 2.53
CA VAL A 147 -32.23 29.32 2.14
C VAL A 147 -31.50 30.17 3.18
N LYS A 148 -30.77 29.52 4.09
CA LYS A 148 -29.86 30.17 5.05
C LYS A 148 -28.45 30.24 4.45
N ARG A 149 -28.01 31.43 4.05
CA ARG A 149 -26.61 31.67 3.66
C ARG A 149 -25.76 31.89 4.91
N LYS A 150 -24.80 31.01 5.17
CA LYS A 150 -23.72 31.26 6.12
C LYS A 150 -22.63 32.03 5.37
N SER A 151 -22.41 33.29 5.75
CA SER A 151 -21.22 34.04 5.38
C SER A 151 -20.11 33.67 6.37
N ASP A 152 -19.01 33.13 5.85
CA ASP A 152 -17.74 33.13 6.58
C ASP A 152 -16.63 33.64 5.68
N VAL A 153 -15.76 34.41 6.32
CA VAL A 153 -14.74 35.32 5.81
C VAL A 153 -13.40 34.60 5.84
N GLY A 154 -12.58 34.77 4.79
CA GLY A 154 -11.16 34.40 4.83
C GLY A 154 -10.63 33.99 3.46
N MET A 155 -10.23 34.98 2.65
CA MET A 155 -9.44 34.75 1.44
C MET A 155 -8.17 35.58 1.54
N ASP A 156 -7.10 34.95 2.03
CA ASP A 156 -5.74 35.46 1.90
C ASP A 156 -5.24 35.19 0.47
N LYS A 157 -4.72 36.26 -0.13
CA LYS A 157 -4.19 36.29 -1.49
C LYS A 157 -2.80 35.64 -1.51
N CYS A 158 -2.59 34.66 -2.39
CA CYS A 158 -1.24 34.22 -2.78
C CYS A 158 -1.01 34.54 -4.26
N ILE A 159 0.13 35.17 -4.51
CA ILE A 159 0.54 35.80 -5.76
C ILE A 159 1.04 34.77 -6.78
N GLU A 160 0.54 34.93 -8.00
CA GLU A 160 0.91 34.27 -9.25
C GLU A 160 2.39 34.52 -9.63
N LYS A 161 3.16 33.47 -9.98
CA LYS A 161 4.14 33.42 -11.11
C LYS A 161 4.40 31.98 -11.58
N ARG A 162 4.52 31.82 -12.90
CA ARG A 162 4.67 30.61 -13.75
C ARG A 162 6.05 30.72 -14.49
N PRO A 163 6.47 29.81 -15.40
CA PRO A 163 7.05 28.46 -15.23
C PRO A 163 8.41 28.27 -15.99
N LEU A 164 8.93 27.01 -16.08
CA LEU A 164 9.96 26.37 -16.98
C LEU A 164 11.02 25.62 -16.14
N SER A 165 11.50 24.39 -16.41
CA SER A 165 11.65 23.55 -17.62
C SER A 165 11.51 22.04 -17.25
N VAL A 166 10.71 21.22 -17.95
CA VAL A 166 11.08 20.27 -19.03
C VAL A 166 12.42 19.55 -18.82
N MET A 167 12.39 18.22 -18.73
CA MET A 167 13.17 17.23 -19.50
C MET A 167 12.57 15.84 -19.24
N SER A 168 11.82 15.28 -20.18
CA SER A 168 11.48 13.85 -20.20
C SER A 168 11.57 13.36 -21.64
N ASP A 169 12.59 12.55 -21.90
CA ASP A 169 12.89 12.00 -23.21
C ASP A 169 11.81 11.01 -23.64
N SER A 170 10.93 11.45 -24.53
CA SER A 170 10.03 10.56 -25.26
C SER A 170 10.71 10.13 -26.57
N ILE A 171 11.29 8.93 -26.58
CA ILE A 171 11.79 8.31 -27.80
C ILE A 171 10.60 8.04 -28.73
N THR A 172 10.54 8.80 -29.81
CA THR A 172 9.52 8.67 -30.87
C THR A 172 10.08 7.77 -31.97
N PHE A 173 9.40 6.66 -32.28
CA PHE A 173 9.66 5.87 -33.49
C PHE A 173 8.61 6.19 -34.55
N PRO A 174 8.98 6.28 -35.84
CA PRO A 174 8.07 6.64 -36.91
C PRO A 174 7.26 5.42 -37.34
N SER A 175 6.00 5.34 -36.92
CA SER A 175 5.03 4.41 -37.49
C SER A 175 3.67 5.07 -37.55
N ALA A 176 2.98 4.94 -38.69
CA ALA A 176 1.72 5.58 -39.01
C ALA A 176 0.51 5.07 -38.20
N LEU A 177 0.75 4.46 -37.03
CA LEU A 177 -0.26 3.83 -36.19
C LEU A 177 -0.39 4.60 -34.87
N LYS A 178 -1.62 5.03 -34.56
CA LYS A 178 -1.95 5.72 -33.31
C LYS A 178 -2.14 4.69 -32.19
N VAL A 179 -1.24 4.69 -31.20
CA VAL A 179 -1.36 3.84 -30.01
C VAL A 179 -2.51 4.34 -29.14
N ILE A 180 -3.52 3.50 -28.92
CA ILE A 180 -4.74 3.81 -28.15
C ILE A 180 -4.70 3.29 -26.70
N GLY A 181 -3.64 2.57 -26.31
CA GLY A 181 -3.41 2.10 -24.94
C GLY A 181 -2.36 0.99 -24.90
N VAL A 182 -1.73 0.80 -23.73
CA VAL A 182 -0.78 -0.29 -23.46
C VAL A 182 -1.30 -1.08 -22.27
N LEU A 183 -1.45 -2.40 -22.44
CA LEU A 183 -1.95 -3.30 -21.39
C LEU A 183 -0.89 -3.49 -20.29
N PRO A 184 -1.27 -3.39 -18.99
CA PRO A 184 -0.35 -3.67 -17.89
C PRO A 184 0.21 -5.11 -17.99
N GLY A 185 1.53 -5.24 -17.93
CA GLY A 185 2.23 -6.54 -17.99
C GLY A 185 2.81 -6.90 -19.36
N MET A 186 2.55 -6.12 -20.41
CA MET A 186 3.22 -6.28 -21.71
C MET A 186 4.41 -5.32 -21.81
N ALA A 187 5.62 -5.84 -21.56
CA ALA A 187 6.85 -5.10 -21.83
C ALA A 187 7.15 -5.15 -23.34
N ASN A 188 7.58 -4.01 -23.90
CA ASN A 188 8.09 -3.95 -25.26
C ASN A 188 9.44 -4.67 -25.32
N TYR A 189 9.46 -5.88 -25.87
CA TYR A 189 10.70 -6.52 -26.24
C TYR A 189 11.29 -5.74 -27.42
N ALA A 190 12.34 -4.97 -27.16
CA ALA A 190 13.16 -4.43 -28.23
C ALA A 190 13.73 -5.62 -29.00
N SER A 191 13.27 -5.82 -30.24
CA SER A 191 13.83 -6.83 -31.13
C SER A 191 15.33 -6.61 -31.25
N SER A 192 16.11 -7.53 -30.67
CA SER A 192 17.56 -7.59 -30.83
C SER A 192 17.86 -7.66 -32.32
N ARG A 193 18.49 -6.61 -32.85
CA ARG A 193 18.95 -6.56 -34.23
C ARG A 193 20.34 -7.20 -34.27
N ASN A 194 20.46 -8.31 -35.00
CA ASN A 194 21.73 -8.95 -35.36
C ASN A 194 22.67 -7.98 -36.08
#